data_AF-A0A5B2TE77-F1
#
_entry.id   AF-A0A5B2TE77-F1
#
_cell.length_a   1.000
_cell.length_b   1.000
_cell.length_c   1.000
_cell.angle_alpha   90.00
_cell.angle_beta   90.00
_cell.angle_gamma   90.00
#
_symmetry.space_group_name_H-M   'P 1'
#
loop_
_entity.id
_entity.type
_entity.pdbx_description
1 polymer ?
#
loop_
_entity_poly.entity_id
_entity_poly.type
_entity_poly.pdbx_seq_one_letter_code
_entity_poly.pdbx_strand_id
1 'polypeptide(L)'
;MSAVLERPRQGSFALQANRVAASWLKQAFGAFALLDLSFPCSALAAALPGNLIGIADTGTLPRAEAGFLQRFRAAGGHMPLFGLSTVHEVPTDNAWHRPDMTRIVYTEAQPEPALLRHLLSDRAMPWFLLLAREEMNETEAALQAAGYAAAELHITAGQETELYRLLLPLAALAGAMSALGSAGRELGLGVAMEEGKVPSIRIEAAPAEKRPQQPLLAAIPAADLMHDGGYRSEADGTYTWLWSGPERHLRMALGSLPPLSRWLKVAIIGVPKAALLDNMAASLNGARAPLRLERWSSTSAGVIVDLPPALGTDLVLGLSVPQTVKEDQGERRLGFCVHKIEVFS
;
A
#
# COMPACT_ATOMS: atom_id res chain seq x y z
N MET A 1 7.87 16.90 29.51
CA MET A 1 8.21 16.19 28.26
C MET A 1 6.99 15.39 27.87
N SER A 2 6.27 15.89 26.86
CA SER A 2 4.97 15.35 26.44
C SER A 2 5.21 14.11 25.59
N ALA A 3 4.76 12.95 26.06
CA ALA A 3 4.71 11.74 25.24
C ALA A 3 3.72 11.99 24.10
N VAL A 4 4.24 12.27 22.90
CA VAL A 4 3.45 12.19 21.68
C VAL A 4 3.14 10.72 21.49
N LEU A 5 1.96 10.31 21.98
CA LEU A 5 1.34 9.05 21.58
C LEU A 5 1.28 9.07 20.05
N GLU A 6 2.13 8.26 19.41
CA GLU A 6 2.08 8.02 17.98
C GLU A 6 0.66 7.61 17.62
N ARG A 7 -0.04 8.50 16.91
CA ARG A 7 -1.33 8.15 16.34
C ARG A 7 -1.06 7.07 15.28
N PRO A 8 -1.72 5.90 15.33
CA PRO A 8 -1.74 4.99 14.20
C PRO A 8 -2.15 5.78 12.97
N ARG A 9 -1.42 5.61 11.85
CA ARG A 9 -1.75 6.21 10.55
C ARG A 9 -3.25 6.14 10.32
N GLN A 10 -3.91 7.28 10.12
CA GLN A 10 -5.26 7.25 9.56
C GLN A 10 -5.12 6.76 8.12
N GLY A 11 -5.67 5.57 7.83
CA GLY A 11 -5.36 4.83 6.60
C GLY A 11 -5.65 5.56 5.28
N SER A 12 -6.51 6.58 5.28
CA SER A 12 -6.80 7.37 4.08
C SER A 12 -5.69 8.36 3.71
N PHE A 13 -5.07 9.00 4.70
CA PHE A 13 -4.01 9.98 4.46
C PHE A 13 -2.73 9.32 3.98
N ALA A 14 -2.23 8.31 4.70
CA ALA A 14 -0.99 7.62 4.34
C ALA A 14 -1.07 7.01 2.92
N LEU A 15 -2.23 6.46 2.54
CA LEU A 15 -2.44 5.94 1.19
C LEU A 15 -2.41 7.06 0.13
N GLN A 16 -3.03 8.21 0.43
CA GLN A 16 -3.02 9.36 -0.48
C GLN A 16 -1.62 9.95 -0.62
N ALA A 17 -0.90 10.15 0.48
CA ALA A 17 0.47 10.62 0.50
C ALA A 17 1.39 9.68 -0.30
N ASN A 18 1.30 8.36 -0.09
CA ASN A 18 2.08 7.38 -0.84
C ASN A 18 1.74 7.38 -2.35
N ARG A 19 0.48 7.56 -2.74
CA ARG A 19 0.09 7.67 -4.16
C ARG A 19 0.61 8.93 -4.82
N VAL A 20 0.55 10.05 -4.11
CA VAL A 20 1.11 11.33 -4.56
C VAL A 20 2.63 11.19 -4.69
N ALA A 21 3.30 10.66 -3.67
CA ALA A 21 4.73 10.37 -3.69
C ALA A 21 5.12 9.50 -4.88
N ALA A 22 4.44 8.37 -5.08
CA ALA A 22 4.67 7.46 -6.20
C ALA A 22 4.53 8.16 -7.57
N SER A 23 3.44 8.90 -7.76
CA SER A 23 3.18 9.60 -9.03
C SER A 23 4.22 10.69 -9.28
N TRP A 24 4.60 11.41 -8.22
CA TRP A 24 5.57 12.47 -8.27
C TRP A 24 6.98 11.95 -8.57
N LEU A 25 7.43 10.90 -7.90
CA LEU A 25 8.71 10.24 -8.17
C LEU A 25 8.76 9.67 -9.58
N LYS A 26 7.65 9.07 -10.06
CA LYS A 26 7.54 8.56 -11.43
C LYS A 26 7.64 9.67 -12.47
N GLN A 27 6.99 10.80 -12.22
CA GLN A 27 7.08 11.95 -13.12
C GLN A 27 8.50 12.55 -13.11
N ALA A 28 9.15 12.64 -11.94
CA ALA A 28 10.48 13.24 -11.79
C ALA A 28 11.59 12.39 -12.41
N PHE A 29 11.54 11.06 -12.26
CA PHE A 29 12.65 10.17 -12.59
C PHE A 29 12.34 9.18 -13.72
N GLY A 30 11.12 9.20 -14.25
CA GLY A 30 10.69 8.28 -15.30
C GLY A 30 10.61 6.84 -14.81
N ALA A 31 11.28 5.93 -15.50
CA ALA A 31 11.31 4.51 -15.13
C ALA A 31 12.33 4.27 -14.01
N PHE A 32 11.83 3.92 -12.82
CA PHE A 32 12.66 3.55 -11.66
C PHE A 32 12.23 2.19 -11.10
N ALA A 33 13.16 1.50 -10.45
CA ALA A 33 12.91 0.25 -9.77
C ALA A 33 12.79 0.50 -8.27
N LEU A 34 11.65 0.12 -7.68
CA LEU A 34 11.41 0.28 -6.25
C LEU A 34 11.63 -1.04 -5.51
N LEU A 35 12.39 -0.96 -4.41
CA LEU A 35 12.40 -1.93 -3.33
C LEU A 35 11.69 -1.31 -2.13
N ASP A 36 10.49 -1.82 -1.81
CA ASP A 36 9.69 -1.35 -0.69
C ASP A 36 9.87 -2.28 0.52
N LEU A 37 10.63 -1.82 1.53
CA LEU A 37 10.93 -2.57 2.76
C LEU A 37 9.82 -2.47 3.82
N SER A 38 8.70 -1.80 3.54
CA SER A 38 7.58 -1.61 4.46
C SER A 38 6.65 -2.82 4.56
N PHE A 39 7.08 -4.02 4.16
CA PHE A 39 6.26 -5.22 4.36
C PHE A 39 5.84 -5.34 5.83
N PRO A 40 4.55 -5.59 6.13
CA PRO A 40 3.49 -6.02 5.21
C PRO A 40 2.71 -4.90 4.50
N CYS A 41 2.85 -3.64 4.92
CA CYS A 41 2.10 -2.50 4.40
C CYS A 41 2.28 -2.33 2.88
N SER A 42 3.50 -2.54 2.36
CA SER A 42 3.85 -2.30 0.95
C SER A 42 3.43 -0.89 0.50
N ALA A 43 3.73 0.09 1.34
CA ALA A 43 3.08 1.39 1.35
C ALA A 43 3.21 2.12 0.01
N LEU A 44 4.40 2.08 -0.61
CA LEU A 44 4.68 2.74 -1.88
C LEU A 44 4.57 1.76 -3.06
N ALA A 45 4.94 0.49 -2.86
CA ALA A 45 4.84 -0.55 -3.88
C ALA A 45 3.39 -0.81 -4.31
N ALA A 46 2.40 -0.59 -3.45
CA ALA A 46 0.99 -0.71 -3.80
C ALA A 46 0.53 0.35 -4.83
N ALA A 47 1.26 1.46 -4.98
CA ALA A 47 0.91 2.55 -5.90
C ALA A 47 1.65 2.45 -7.25
N LEU A 48 2.56 1.49 -7.42
CA LEU A 48 3.47 1.42 -8.57
C LEU A 48 3.55 -0.04 -9.08
N PRO A 49 3.40 -0.30 -10.38
CA PRO A 49 3.49 -1.66 -10.92
C PRO A 49 4.95 -2.14 -11.02
N GLY A 50 5.18 -3.45 -10.83
CA GLY A 50 6.47 -4.09 -11.13
C GLY A 50 7.57 -3.98 -10.06
N ASN A 51 7.21 -3.63 -8.82
CA ASN A 51 8.18 -3.40 -7.74
C ASN A 51 8.54 -4.65 -6.95
N LEU A 52 9.69 -4.59 -6.28
CA LEU A 52 10.06 -5.54 -5.25
C LEU A 52 9.50 -5.12 -3.90
N ILE A 53 8.98 -6.09 -3.16
CA ILE A 53 8.57 -5.93 -1.77
C ILE A 53 9.61 -6.63 -0.92
N GLY A 54 10.04 -6.00 0.16
CA GLY A 54 11.01 -6.54 1.09
C GLY A 54 10.67 -6.26 2.54
N ILE A 55 11.49 -6.81 3.43
CA ILE A 55 11.33 -6.70 4.87
C ILE A 55 12.52 -5.92 5.40
N ALA A 56 12.27 -4.80 6.08
CA ALA A 56 13.31 -3.98 6.69
C ALA A 56 14.10 -4.78 7.74
N ASP A 57 13.38 -5.44 8.66
CA ASP A 57 13.95 -6.29 9.70
C ASP A 57 12.99 -7.45 10.01
N THR A 58 13.49 -8.67 9.84
CA THR A 58 12.69 -9.90 10.03
C THR A 58 12.51 -10.25 11.50
N GLY A 59 13.45 -9.86 12.36
CA GLY A 59 13.42 -10.07 13.80
C GLY A 59 12.47 -9.13 14.54
N THR A 60 12.15 -7.98 13.96
CA THR A 60 11.20 -7.00 14.53
C THR A 60 9.77 -7.17 14.04
N LEU A 61 9.52 -8.06 13.07
CA LEU A 61 8.18 -8.37 12.60
C LEU A 61 7.31 -8.84 13.79
N PRO A 62 6.14 -8.21 14.02
CA PRO A 62 5.28 -8.68 15.09
C PRO A 62 4.80 -10.12 14.82
N ARG A 63 4.48 -10.85 15.89
CA ARG A 63 4.23 -12.31 15.83
C ARG A 63 3.12 -12.69 14.83
N ALA A 64 2.14 -11.82 14.61
CA ALA A 64 1.04 -12.07 13.70
C ALA A 64 1.49 -12.03 12.23
N GLU A 65 2.37 -11.10 11.90
CA GLU A 65 2.97 -10.82 10.59
C GLU A 65 3.99 -11.90 10.23
N ALA A 66 4.86 -12.27 11.18
CA ALA A 66 5.76 -13.42 11.03
C ALA A 66 4.98 -14.72 10.79
N GLY A 67 3.88 -14.93 11.54
CA GLY A 67 2.99 -16.07 11.34
C GLY A 67 2.25 -16.02 10.00
N PHE A 68 1.89 -14.83 9.49
CA PHE A 68 1.33 -14.68 8.14
C PHE A 68 2.35 -15.08 7.07
N LEU A 69 3.58 -14.57 7.16
CA LEU A 69 4.69 -14.90 6.27
C LEU A 69 4.93 -16.41 6.17
N GLN A 70 4.97 -17.07 7.34
CA GLN A 70 5.16 -18.51 7.43
C GLN A 70 4.02 -19.29 6.75
N ARG A 71 2.76 -18.89 6.99
CA ARG A 71 1.59 -19.53 6.36
C ARG A 71 1.50 -19.24 4.86
N PHE A 72 1.82 -18.03 4.44
CA PHE A 72 1.82 -17.61 3.03
C PHE A 72 2.83 -18.42 2.23
N ARG A 73 4.07 -18.58 2.73
CA ARG A 73 5.09 -19.44 2.10
C ARG A 73 4.67 -20.91 2.09
N ALA A 74 4.12 -21.43 3.20
CA ALA A 74 3.65 -22.81 3.29
C ALA A 74 2.48 -23.12 2.33
N ALA A 75 1.68 -22.11 1.97
CA ALA A 75 0.56 -22.23 1.03
C ALA A 75 0.95 -22.03 -0.44
N GLY A 76 2.25 -22.01 -0.78
CA GLY A 76 2.71 -21.80 -2.15
C GLY A 76 2.79 -20.33 -2.59
N GLY A 77 2.80 -19.39 -1.65
CA GLY A 77 3.13 -17.99 -1.92
C GLY A 77 4.60 -17.84 -2.30
N HIS A 78 4.89 -17.84 -3.61
CA HIS A 78 6.27 -17.91 -4.11
C HIS A 78 6.90 -16.56 -4.45
N MET A 79 6.20 -15.43 -4.34
CA MET A 79 6.81 -14.13 -4.67
C MET A 79 7.97 -13.85 -3.69
N PRO A 80 9.22 -13.74 -4.17
CA PRO A 80 10.37 -13.54 -3.30
C PRO A 80 10.23 -12.18 -2.61
N LEU A 81 10.06 -12.20 -1.29
CA LEU A 81 10.19 -10.99 -0.47
C LEU A 81 11.68 -10.71 -0.33
N PHE A 82 12.14 -9.53 -0.71
CA PHE A 82 13.54 -9.14 -0.60
C PHE A 82 13.93 -8.97 0.88
N GLY A 83 15.00 -9.62 1.31
CA GLY A 83 15.52 -9.56 2.66
C GLY A 83 16.85 -10.31 2.72
N LEU A 84 17.53 -10.27 3.87
CA LEU A 84 18.84 -10.91 4.01
C LEU A 84 18.81 -12.42 3.72
N SER A 85 17.74 -13.10 4.11
CA SER A 85 17.57 -14.54 3.91
C SER A 85 17.22 -14.93 2.47
N THR A 86 16.76 -13.99 1.64
CA THR A 86 16.13 -14.26 0.33
C THR A 86 16.76 -13.47 -0.81
N VAL A 87 17.80 -12.68 -0.55
CA VAL A 87 18.45 -11.83 -1.56
C VAL A 87 18.96 -12.61 -2.78
N HIS A 88 19.28 -13.89 -2.61
CA HIS A 88 19.72 -14.79 -3.68
C HIS A 88 18.56 -15.41 -4.49
N GLU A 89 17.33 -15.29 -4.00
CA GLU A 89 16.12 -15.84 -4.64
C GLU A 89 15.45 -14.85 -5.60
N VAL A 90 15.94 -13.61 -5.66
CA VAL A 90 15.41 -12.56 -6.53
C VAL A 90 15.89 -12.81 -7.96
N PRO A 91 14.99 -12.93 -8.95
CA PRO A 91 15.37 -13.14 -10.34
C PRO A 91 16.27 -12.02 -10.85
N THR A 92 17.37 -12.37 -11.53
CA THR A 92 18.35 -11.41 -12.05
C THR A 92 17.82 -10.52 -13.16
N ASP A 93 16.72 -10.92 -13.81
CA ASP A 93 15.99 -10.17 -14.84
C ASP A 93 14.95 -9.20 -14.26
N ASN A 94 14.80 -9.13 -12.93
CA ASN A 94 13.90 -8.19 -12.27
C ASN A 94 14.28 -6.73 -12.56
N ALA A 95 13.29 -5.82 -12.58
CA ALA A 95 13.48 -4.38 -12.74
C ALA A 95 14.54 -3.81 -11.79
N TRP A 96 14.66 -4.34 -10.57
CA TRP A 96 15.68 -3.95 -9.60
C TRP A 96 17.11 -4.12 -10.11
N HIS A 97 17.38 -5.16 -10.90
CA HIS A 97 18.73 -5.45 -11.40
C HIS A 97 19.01 -4.77 -12.74
N ARG A 98 18.02 -4.10 -13.34
CA ARG A 98 18.20 -3.40 -14.60
C ARG A 98 19.16 -2.20 -14.43
N PRO A 99 20.14 -2.04 -15.33
CA PRO A 99 21.13 -0.96 -15.22
C PRO A 99 20.61 0.39 -15.71
N ASP A 100 19.52 0.41 -16.50
CA ASP A 100 18.91 1.61 -17.07
C ASP A 100 17.91 2.30 -16.14
N MET A 101 17.65 1.74 -14.97
CA MET A 101 16.63 2.23 -14.03
C MET A 101 17.27 2.77 -12.77
N THR A 102 16.81 3.94 -12.32
CA THR A 102 17.14 4.44 -10.98
C THR A 102 16.56 3.49 -9.94
N ARG A 103 17.38 3.06 -8.97
CA ARG A 103 16.93 2.18 -7.88
C ARG A 103 16.55 3.03 -6.68
N ILE A 104 15.36 2.81 -6.13
CA ILE A 104 14.89 3.49 -4.93
C ILE A 104 14.54 2.43 -3.88
N VAL A 105 15.13 2.53 -2.70
CA VAL A 105 14.74 1.77 -1.52
C VAL A 105 13.81 2.65 -0.70
N TYR A 106 12.57 2.22 -0.48
CA TYR A 106 11.66 2.87 0.45
C TYR A 106 11.61 2.09 1.76
N THR A 107 11.63 2.79 2.89
CA THR A 107 11.34 2.19 4.19
C THR A 107 10.68 3.17 5.15
N GLU A 108 9.85 2.62 6.03
CA GLU A 108 9.21 3.34 7.14
C GLU A 108 9.61 2.80 8.51
N ALA A 109 10.49 1.79 8.53
CA ALA A 109 11.07 1.17 9.72
C ALA A 109 12.58 1.03 9.56
N GLN A 110 13.29 0.95 10.68
CA GLN A 110 14.74 0.80 10.72
C GLN A 110 15.14 -0.55 10.07
N PRO A 111 15.87 -0.54 8.94
CA PRO A 111 16.36 -1.77 8.32
C PRO A 111 17.46 -2.42 9.14
N GLU A 112 17.56 -3.75 9.07
CA GLU A 112 18.66 -4.50 9.67
C GLU A 112 20.01 -3.94 9.17
N PRO A 113 21.00 -3.70 10.05
CA PRO A 113 22.29 -3.16 9.64
C PRO A 113 22.99 -4.00 8.56
N ALA A 114 22.80 -5.32 8.56
CA ALA A 114 23.33 -6.19 7.53
C ALA A 114 22.64 -5.99 6.16
N LEU A 115 21.33 -5.74 6.14
CA LEU A 115 20.57 -5.44 4.92
C LEU A 115 21.02 -4.10 4.34
N LEU A 116 21.17 -3.09 5.20
CA LEU A 116 21.68 -1.78 4.80
C LEU A 116 23.10 -1.88 4.22
N ARG A 117 24.00 -2.62 4.87
CA ARG A 117 25.35 -2.88 4.34
C ARG A 117 25.32 -3.58 2.98
N HIS A 118 24.42 -4.56 2.81
CA HIS A 118 24.26 -5.24 1.53
C HIS A 118 23.84 -4.26 0.42
N LEU A 119 22.78 -3.48 0.66
CA LEU A 119 22.29 -2.47 -0.29
C LEU A 119 23.36 -1.41 -0.63
N LEU A 120 24.19 -1.02 0.35
CA LEU A 120 25.30 -0.07 0.15
C LEU A 120 26.48 -0.66 -0.64
N SER A 121 26.67 -1.98 -0.60
CA SER A 121 27.70 -2.67 -1.38
C SER A 121 27.30 -2.93 -2.84
N ASP A 122 26.05 -2.66 -3.20
CA ASP A 122 25.60 -2.71 -4.59
C ASP A 122 26.28 -1.60 -5.40
N ARG A 123 26.91 -1.99 -6.51
CA ARG A 123 27.64 -1.06 -7.39
C ARG A 123 26.75 0.02 -7.99
N ALA A 124 25.43 -0.19 -8.05
CA ALA A 124 24.50 0.78 -8.62
C ALA A 124 24.11 1.92 -7.66
N MET A 125 24.51 1.85 -6.37
CA MET A 125 24.23 2.85 -5.34
C MET A 125 22.76 3.34 -5.33
N PRO A 126 21.83 2.54 -4.77
CA PRO A 126 20.42 2.89 -4.79
C PRO A 126 20.15 4.17 -3.98
N TRP A 127 19.13 4.92 -4.38
CA TRP A 127 18.61 6.04 -3.58
C TRP A 127 17.75 5.49 -2.45
N PHE A 128 17.65 6.21 -1.34
CA PHE A 128 16.86 5.82 -0.19
C PHE A 128 15.79 6.87 0.08
N LEU A 129 14.55 6.44 0.20
CA LEU A 129 13.42 7.26 0.61
C LEU A 129 12.95 6.78 1.97
N LEU A 130 13.29 7.52 3.01
CA LEU A 130 12.93 7.20 4.39
C LEU A 130 11.73 8.03 4.80
N LEU A 131 10.78 7.43 5.51
CA LEU A 131 9.81 8.22 6.26
C LEU A 131 10.52 8.88 7.45
N ALA A 132 10.45 10.20 7.58
CA ALA A 132 11.21 10.93 8.59
C ALA A 132 10.63 10.71 9.99
N ARG A 133 11.21 9.75 10.72
CA ARG A 133 10.89 9.42 12.11
C ARG A 133 12.17 9.41 12.94
N GLU A 134 12.04 9.60 14.25
CA GLU A 134 13.20 9.56 15.17
C GLU A 134 13.97 8.24 15.07
N GLU A 135 13.26 7.13 14.90
CA GLU A 135 13.83 5.79 14.73
C GLU A 135 14.71 5.65 13.48
N MET A 136 14.50 6.51 12.47
CA MET A 136 15.26 6.45 11.21
C MET A 136 16.58 7.24 11.26
N ASN A 137 16.84 8.00 12.34
CA ASN A 137 18.03 8.84 12.46
C ASN A 137 19.34 8.04 12.33
N GLU A 138 19.37 6.81 12.83
CA GLU A 138 20.54 5.93 12.72
C GLU A 138 20.82 5.51 11.28
N THR A 139 19.77 5.16 10.52
CA THR A 139 19.90 4.85 9.09
C THR A 139 20.34 6.07 8.31
N GLU A 140 19.75 7.23 8.55
CA GLU A 140 20.15 8.48 7.90
C GLU A 140 21.63 8.80 8.16
N ALA A 141 22.08 8.72 9.41
CA ALA A 141 23.48 8.95 9.76
C ALA A 141 24.42 7.94 9.08
N ALA A 142 24.05 6.65 9.03
CA ALA A 142 24.84 5.62 8.36
C ALA A 142 24.95 5.85 6.85
N LEU A 143 23.86 6.28 6.21
CA LEU A 143 23.85 6.63 4.78
C LEU A 143 24.68 7.88 4.50
N GLN A 144 24.59 8.91 5.34
CA GLN A 144 25.40 10.13 5.21
C GLN A 144 26.90 9.82 5.38
N ALA A 145 27.26 8.98 6.35
CA ALA A 145 28.64 8.50 6.51
C ALA A 145 29.14 7.71 5.28
N ALA A 146 28.24 7.09 4.53
CA ALA A 146 28.53 6.43 3.25
C ALA A 146 28.57 7.37 2.03
N GLY A 147 28.45 8.69 2.22
CA GLY A 147 28.56 9.70 1.16
C GLY A 147 27.24 10.09 0.49
N TYR A 148 26.10 9.73 1.08
CA TYR A 148 24.79 10.19 0.61
C TYR A 148 24.50 11.59 1.15
N ALA A 149 23.88 12.42 0.31
CA ALA A 149 23.33 13.70 0.69
C ALA A 149 21.82 13.55 0.92
N ALA A 150 21.29 14.27 1.91
CA ALA A 150 19.87 14.26 2.23
C ALA A 150 19.14 15.44 1.58
N ALA A 151 17.88 15.21 1.23
CA ALA A 151 16.89 16.22 0.87
C ALA A 151 15.59 15.94 1.64
N GLU A 152 14.84 16.99 1.95
CA GLU A 152 13.52 16.89 2.59
C GLU A 152 12.41 16.96 1.55
N LEU A 153 11.52 15.98 1.58
CA LEU A 153 10.31 15.97 0.78
C LEU A 153 9.10 16.09 1.70
N HIS A 154 8.41 17.22 1.66
CA HIS A 154 7.19 17.48 2.43
C HIS A 154 5.99 17.23 1.52
N ILE A 155 5.16 16.25 1.86
CA ILE A 155 3.95 15.91 1.10
C ILE A 155 2.73 16.23 1.94
N THR A 156 2.02 17.30 1.56
CA THR A 156 0.79 17.71 2.21
C THR A 156 -0.40 17.18 1.42
N ALA A 157 -1.30 16.45 2.08
CA ALA A 157 -2.57 16.00 1.49
C ALA A 157 -3.72 16.33 2.46
N GLY A 158 -4.61 17.24 2.05
CA GLY A 158 -5.64 17.77 2.94
C GLY A 158 -5.02 18.65 4.04
N GLN A 159 -5.24 18.30 5.31
CA GLN A 159 -4.69 19.03 6.47
C GLN A 159 -3.47 18.35 7.10
N GLU A 160 -3.04 17.21 6.57
CA GLU A 160 -1.93 16.44 7.11
C GLU A 160 -0.71 16.57 6.18
N THR A 161 0.49 16.57 6.77
CA THR A 161 1.77 16.63 6.05
C THR A 161 2.65 15.48 6.50
N GLU A 162 3.19 14.74 5.54
CA GLU A 162 4.18 13.69 5.77
C GLU A 162 5.54 14.18 5.29
N LEU A 163 6.57 13.91 6.09
CA LEU A 163 7.95 14.27 5.78
C LEU A 163 8.71 13.00 5.39
N TYR A 164 9.35 13.03 4.23
CA TYR A 164 10.28 12.00 3.80
C TYR A 164 11.69 12.58 3.69
N ARG A 165 12.69 11.75 3.99
CA ARG A 165 14.11 12.02 3.73
C ARG A 165 14.50 11.27 2.47
N LEU A 166 14.83 12.00 1.42
CA LEU A 166 15.41 11.42 0.22
C LEU A 166 16.94 11.50 0.34
N LEU A 167 17.60 10.36 0.45
CA LEU A 167 19.05 10.25 0.46
C LEU A 167 19.54 9.68 -0.86
N LEU A 168 20.45 10.40 -1.50
CA LEU A 168 21.02 10.02 -2.79
C LEU A 168 22.50 10.42 -2.86
N PRO A 169 23.28 9.87 -3.80
CA PRO A 169 24.67 10.31 -4.00
C PRO A 169 24.74 11.82 -4.21
N LEU A 170 25.71 12.50 -3.56
CA LEU A 170 25.83 13.96 -3.58
C LEU A 170 25.80 14.54 -5.01
N ALA A 171 26.43 13.87 -5.97
CA ALA A 171 26.48 14.29 -7.37
C ALA A 171 25.10 14.34 -8.06
N ALA A 172 24.11 13.58 -7.57
CA ALA A 172 22.77 13.53 -8.14
C ALA A 172 21.80 14.52 -7.45
N LEU A 173 22.19 15.13 -6.32
CA LEU A 173 21.30 15.97 -5.49
C LEU A 173 20.67 17.12 -6.26
N ALA A 174 21.49 17.97 -6.89
CA ALA A 174 21.00 19.15 -7.60
C ALA A 174 20.06 18.78 -8.76
N GLY A 175 20.42 17.74 -9.53
CA GLY A 175 19.61 17.22 -10.61
C GLY A 175 18.26 16.66 -10.13
N ALA A 176 18.28 15.88 -9.03
CA ALA A 176 17.07 15.32 -8.45
C ALA A 176 16.12 16.39 -7.93
N MET A 177 16.63 17.41 -7.23
CA MET A 177 15.80 18.52 -6.73
C MET A 177 15.16 19.33 -7.85
N SER A 178 15.90 19.58 -8.93
CA SER A 178 15.36 20.27 -10.11
C SER A 178 14.26 19.45 -10.81
N ALA A 179 14.47 18.13 -10.95
CA ALA A 179 13.51 17.22 -11.54
C ALA A 179 12.23 17.10 -10.70
N LEU A 180 12.36 16.98 -9.37
CA LEU A 180 11.22 16.95 -8.44
C LEU A 180 10.41 18.26 -8.50
N GLY A 181 11.08 19.41 -8.51
CA GLY A 181 10.43 20.72 -8.64
C GLY A 181 9.66 20.87 -9.96
N SER A 182 10.22 20.39 -11.06
CA SER A 182 9.58 20.42 -12.38
C SER A 182 8.39 19.46 -12.45
N ALA A 183 8.56 18.22 -11.98
CA ALA A 183 7.51 17.22 -11.92
C ALA A 183 6.31 17.66 -11.06
N GLY A 184 6.57 18.32 -9.92
CA GLY A 184 5.48 18.84 -9.08
C GLY A 184 4.64 19.89 -9.82
N ARG A 185 5.28 20.81 -10.55
CA ARG A 185 4.60 21.83 -11.36
C ARG A 185 3.82 21.23 -12.51
N GLU A 186 4.38 20.23 -13.21
CA GLU A 186 3.72 19.52 -14.30
C GLU A 186 2.48 18.74 -13.82
N LEU A 187 2.52 18.20 -12.61
CA LEU A 187 1.38 17.56 -11.96
C LEU A 187 0.35 18.55 -11.39
N GLY A 188 0.59 19.86 -11.52
CA GLY A 188 -0.28 20.90 -10.96
C GLY A 188 -0.28 20.96 -9.43
N LEU A 189 0.77 20.44 -8.78
CA LEU A 189 0.94 20.50 -7.33
C LEU A 189 1.47 21.88 -6.91
N GLY A 190 1.09 22.34 -5.71
CA GLY A 190 1.70 23.52 -5.12
C GLY A 190 3.15 23.22 -4.75
N VAL A 191 4.13 23.75 -5.49
CA VAL A 191 5.55 23.49 -5.26
C VAL A 191 6.22 24.69 -4.58
N ALA A 192 6.84 24.45 -3.43
CA ALA A 192 7.75 25.39 -2.78
C ALA A 192 9.10 24.72 -2.56
N MET A 193 10.20 25.40 -2.90
CA MET A 193 11.56 24.92 -2.70
C MET A 193 12.30 25.87 -1.77
N GLU A 194 13.05 25.33 -0.81
CA GLU A 194 13.87 26.12 0.10
C GLU A 194 15.33 25.67 0.02
N GLU A 195 16.22 26.63 -0.23
CA GLU A 195 17.67 26.42 -0.21
C GLU A 195 18.17 26.55 1.24
N GLY A 196 18.03 25.47 2.00
CA GLY A 196 18.58 25.32 3.35
C GLY A 196 19.90 24.57 3.39
N LYS A 197 20.43 24.33 4.61
CA LYS A 197 21.55 23.39 4.83
C LYS A 197 21.23 21.98 4.30
N VAL A 198 19.96 21.61 4.38
CA VAL A 198 19.36 20.46 3.71
C VAL A 198 18.32 21.04 2.74
N PRO A 199 18.42 20.78 1.43
CA PRO A 199 17.44 21.28 0.47
C PRO A 199 16.08 20.65 0.75
N SER A 200 15.02 21.46 0.72
CA SER A 200 13.66 20.98 0.96
C SER A 200 12.76 21.32 -0.24
N ILE A 201 11.80 20.44 -0.49
CA ILE A 201 10.70 20.67 -1.42
C ILE A 201 9.38 20.27 -0.77
N ARG A 202 8.40 21.15 -0.85
CA ARG A 202 7.04 20.92 -0.41
C ARG A 202 6.13 20.79 -1.62
N ILE A 203 5.30 19.75 -1.60
CA ILE A 203 4.18 19.58 -2.53
C ILE A 203 2.86 19.57 -1.77
N GLU A 204 1.91 20.36 -2.25
CA GLU A 204 0.53 20.34 -1.78
C GLU A 204 -0.33 19.60 -2.79
N ALA A 205 -0.80 18.42 -2.41
CA ALA A 205 -1.84 17.71 -3.14
C ALA A 205 -3.20 18.29 -2.75
N ALA A 206 -3.93 18.81 -3.73
CA ALA A 206 -5.31 19.21 -3.53
C ALA A 206 -6.08 18.06 -2.86
N PRO A 207 -6.97 18.35 -1.88
CA PRO A 207 -7.85 17.31 -1.34
C PRO A 207 -8.53 16.64 -2.52
N ALA A 208 -8.53 15.30 -2.55
CA ALA A 208 -9.10 14.56 -3.66
C ALA A 208 -10.50 15.12 -3.92
N GLU A 209 -10.68 15.82 -5.06
CA GLU A 209 -11.97 16.35 -5.42
C GLU A 209 -12.97 15.20 -5.29
N LYS A 210 -14.13 15.47 -4.70
CA LYS A 210 -15.26 14.54 -4.79
C LYS A 210 -15.46 14.31 -6.28
N ARG A 211 -14.92 13.19 -6.80
CA ARG A 211 -15.07 12.84 -8.20
C ARG A 211 -16.56 12.93 -8.52
N PRO A 212 -16.95 13.47 -9.68
CA PRO A 212 -18.34 13.43 -10.10
C PRO A 212 -18.83 11.99 -9.90
N GLN A 213 -20.01 11.82 -9.29
CA GLN A 213 -20.60 10.51 -9.06
C GLN A 213 -20.69 9.81 -10.42
N GLN A 214 -19.73 8.93 -10.69
CA GLN A 214 -19.76 8.10 -11.88
C GLN A 214 -21.02 7.26 -11.78
N PRO A 215 -21.75 7.04 -12.90
CA PRO A 215 -23.01 6.32 -12.87
C PRO A 215 -22.81 4.91 -12.30
N LEU A 216 -23.69 4.55 -11.37
CA LEU A 216 -23.85 3.18 -10.90
C LEU A 216 -24.37 2.35 -12.07
N LEU A 217 -23.58 1.38 -12.53
CA LEU A 217 -23.92 0.50 -13.64
C LEU A 217 -24.74 -0.70 -13.18
N ALA A 218 -24.41 -1.26 -12.02
CA ALA A 218 -25.09 -2.40 -11.44
C ALA A 218 -24.91 -2.44 -9.92
N ALA A 219 -25.88 -3.02 -9.22
CA ALA A 219 -25.76 -3.38 -7.81
C ALA A 219 -26.13 -4.86 -7.64
N ILE A 220 -25.22 -5.64 -7.07
CA ILE A 220 -25.36 -7.07 -6.85
C ILE A 220 -25.51 -7.29 -5.34
N PRO A 221 -26.70 -7.69 -4.85
CA PRO A 221 -26.90 -7.96 -3.44
C PRO A 221 -26.13 -9.21 -3.01
N ALA A 222 -25.77 -9.31 -1.73
CA ALA A 222 -25.06 -10.46 -1.17
C ALA A 222 -25.75 -11.81 -1.43
N ALA A 223 -27.08 -11.83 -1.54
CA ALA A 223 -27.87 -13.03 -1.84
C ALA A 223 -27.55 -13.65 -3.20
N ASP A 224 -27.13 -12.82 -4.16
CA ASP A 224 -26.91 -13.22 -5.55
C ASP A 224 -25.43 -13.53 -5.84
N LEU A 225 -24.55 -13.35 -4.86
CA LEU A 225 -23.12 -13.58 -5.02
C LEU A 225 -22.78 -15.06 -4.85
N MET A 226 -22.07 -15.61 -5.83
CA MET A 226 -21.43 -16.92 -5.71
C MET A 226 -20.10 -16.76 -4.97
N HIS A 227 -19.95 -17.41 -3.82
CA HIS A 227 -18.78 -17.28 -2.96
C HIS A 227 -18.31 -18.59 -2.33
N ASP A 228 -17.06 -18.59 -1.84
CA ASP A 228 -16.43 -19.75 -1.18
C ASP A 228 -16.31 -19.61 0.35
N GLY A 229 -16.84 -18.52 0.92
CA GLY A 229 -16.81 -18.26 2.36
C GLY A 229 -17.48 -19.36 3.21
N GLY A 230 -16.92 -19.60 4.41
CA GLY A 230 -17.34 -20.68 5.30
C GLY A 230 -18.72 -20.53 5.97
N TYR A 231 -19.39 -19.39 5.82
CA TYR A 231 -20.74 -19.16 6.35
C TYR A 231 -21.66 -18.67 5.22
N ARG A 232 -22.89 -19.22 5.19
CA ARG A 232 -23.93 -18.84 4.23
C ARG A 232 -24.50 -17.46 4.55
N SER A 233 -25.12 -16.87 3.54
CA SER A 233 -25.91 -15.63 3.64
C SER A 233 -26.92 -15.72 4.79
N GLU A 234 -26.82 -14.81 5.76
CA GLU A 234 -27.86 -14.63 6.78
C GLU A 234 -28.78 -13.48 6.34
N ALA A 235 -30.09 -13.64 6.55
CA ALA A 235 -31.09 -12.63 6.20
C ALA A 235 -31.79 -12.14 7.46
N ASP A 236 -31.79 -10.82 7.66
CA ASP A 236 -32.65 -10.17 8.66
C ASP A 236 -33.61 -9.22 7.92
N GLY A 237 -34.81 -9.73 7.63
CA GLY A 237 -35.81 -9.01 6.85
C GLY A 237 -35.34 -8.67 5.42
N THR A 238 -35.00 -7.39 5.20
CA THR A 238 -34.66 -6.82 3.87
C THR A 238 -33.17 -6.94 3.49
N TYR A 239 -32.32 -7.35 4.43
CA TYR A 239 -30.87 -7.36 4.22
C TYR A 239 -30.33 -8.77 4.15
N THR A 240 -29.42 -8.98 3.21
CA THR A 240 -28.62 -10.20 3.09
C THR A 240 -27.15 -9.86 3.29
N TRP A 241 -26.41 -10.75 3.94
CA TRP A 241 -24.99 -10.55 4.19
C TRP A 241 -24.14 -11.81 4.12
N LEU A 242 -22.91 -11.70 3.60
CA LEU A 242 -21.92 -12.78 3.53
C LEU A 242 -20.80 -12.58 4.55
N TRP A 243 -20.54 -13.59 5.38
CA TRP A 243 -19.47 -13.55 6.36
C TRP A 243 -18.21 -14.25 5.86
N SER A 244 -17.06 -13.58 5.98
CA SER A 244 -15.78 -14.29 5.92
C SER A 244 -15.64 -15.13 7.18
N GLY A 245 -15.71 -16.45 7.04
CA GLY A 245 -15.57 -17.38 8.15
C GLY A 245 -14.13 -17.53 8.67
N PRO A 246 -13.77 -18.68 9.29
CA PRO A 246 -12.42 -18.91 9.83
C PRO A 246 -11.31 -18.86 8.78
N GLU A 247 -11.68 -18.99 7.49
CA GLU A 247 -10.80 -18.87 6.33
C GLU A 247 -10.23 -17.45 6.14
N ARG A 248 -10.80 -16.43 6.81
CA ARG A 248 -10.34 -15.03 6.78
C ARG A 248 -10.38 -14.36 5.41
N HIS A 249 -10.98 -15.02 4.42
CA HIS A 249 -11.15 -14.50 3.08
C HIS A 249 -12.51 -14.88 2.52
N LEU A 250 -12.89 -14.17 1.46
CA LEU A 250 -14.07 -14.41 0.65
C LEU A 250 -13.68 -14.15 -0.81
N ARG A 251 -13.82 -15.15 -1.68
CA ARG A 251 -13.76 -14.98 -3.13
C ARG A 251 -15.18 -14.97 -3.68
N MET A 252 -15.47 -13.98 -4.52
CA MET A 252 -16.77 -13.78 -5.14
C MET A 252 -16.60 -13.81 -6.65
N ALA A 253 -17.28 -14.73 -7.32
CA ALA A 253 -17.30 -14.79 -8.78
C ALA A 253 -18.28 -13.73 -9.31
N LEU A 254 -17.76 -12.78 -10.09
CA LEU A 254 -18.53 -11.68 -10.68
C LEU A 254 -18.85 -11.93 -12.16
N GLY A 255 -18.18 -12.91 -12.78
CA GLY A 255 -18.31 -13.20 -14.21
C GLY A 255 -17.87 -12.02 -15.07
N SER A 256 -18.65 -11.72 -16.12
CA SER A 256 -18.40 -10.59 -17.01
C SER A 256 -19.09 -9.33 -16.48
N LEU A 257 -18.31 -8.27 -16.26
CA LEU A 257 -18.83 -6.96 -15.89
C LEU A 257 -19.16 -6.10 -17.13
N PRO A 258 -20.00 -5.05 -17.00
CA PRO A 258 -20.22 -4.10 -18.08
C PRO A 258 -18.89 -3.53 -18.63
N PRO A 259 -18.73 -3.34 -19.95
CA PRO A 259 -17.46 -2.92 -20.56
C PRO A 259 -16.90 -1.58 -20.07
N LEU A 260 -17.77 -0.73 -19.51
CA LEU A 260 -17.40 0.58 -18.99
C LEU A 260 -17.00 0.55 -17.50
N SER A 261 -16.99 -0.62 -16.86
CA SER A 261 -16.70 -0.72 -15.42
C SER A 261 -15.28 -0.29 -15.10
N ARG A 262 -15.12 0.60 -14.10
CA ARG A 262 -13.82 1.14 -13.66
C ARG A 262 -13.49 0.82 -12.22
N TRP A 263 -14.48 0.60 -11.38
CA TRP A 263 -14.27 0.22 -9.99
C TRP A 263 -15.49 -0.48 -9.41
N LEU A 264 -15.23 -1.22 -8.34
CA LEU A 264 -16.24 -1.90 -7.52
C LEU A 264 -16.28 -1.22 -6.16
N LYS A 265 -17.46 -1.16 -5.54
CA LYS A 265 -17.62 -0.80 -4.12
C LYS A 265 -18.31 -1.94 -3.41
N VAL A 266 -17.59 -2.61 -2.53
CA VAL A 266 -18.10 -3.66 -1.67
C VAL A 266 -18.55 -3.04 -0.36
N ALA A 267 -19.84 -3.05 -0.09
CA ALA A 267 -20.39 -2.56 1.17
C ALA A 267 -20.07 -3.54 2.30
N ILE A 268 -19.13 -3.17 3.18
CA ILE A 268 -18.80 -3.94 4.39
C ILE A 268 -19.52 -3.33 5.58
N ILE A 269 -20.35 -4.14 6.24
CA ILE A 269 -21.19 -3.72 7.37
C ILE A 269 -20.72 -4.44 8.62
N GLY A 270 -20.23 -3.68 9.61
CA GLY A 270 -19.92 -4.20 10.93
C GLY A 270 -18.79 -5.24 10.97
N VAL A 271 -17.55 -4.78 10.96
CA VAL A 271 -16.41 -5.60 11.40
C VAL A 271 -16.28 -5.57 12.94
N PRO A 272 -15.84 -6.67 13.58
CA PRO A 272 -15.65 -6.72 15.03
C PRO A 272 -14.65 -5.70 15.60
N LYS A 273 -13.65 -5.29 14.80
CA LYS A 273 -12.62 -4.31 15.18
C LYS A 273 -12.26 -3.43 13.99
N ALA A 274 -12.07 -2.13 14.21
CA ALA A 274 -11.74 -1.18 13.15
C ALA A 274 -10.52 -1.59 12.31
N ALA A 275 -9.51 -2.15 12.98
CA ALA A 275 -8.28 -2.65 12.35
C ALA A 275 -8.51 -3.75 11.30
N LEU A 276 -9.66 -4.43 11.30
CA LEU A 276 -9.98 -5.42 10.24
C LEU A 276 -10.24 -4.74 8.90
N LEU A 277 -10.88 -3.58 8.90
CA LEU A 277 -11.05 -2.78 7.69
C LEU A 277 -9.70 -2.20 7.24
N ASP A 278 -8.92 -1.67 8.17
CA ASP A 278 -7.62 -1.04 7.85
C ASP A 278 -6.62 -2.02 7.24
N ASN A 279 -6.67 -3.27 7.66
CA ASN A 279 -5.78 -4.33 7.17
C ASN A 279 -6.43 -5.23 6.12
N MET A 280 -7.58 -4.82 5.56
CA MET A 280 -8.24 -5.58 4.52
C MET A 280 -7.41 -5.52 3.23
N ALA A 281 -7.28 -6.66 2.55
CA ALA A 281 -6.65 -6.74 1.23
C ALA A 281 -7.65 -7.23 0.18
N ALA A 282 -7.52 -6.68 -1.02
CA ALA A 282 -8.34 -7.06 -2.18
C ALA A 282 -7.48 -7.74 -3.26
N SER A 283 -8.08 -8.65 -4.01
CA SER A 283 -7.50 -9.26 -5.20
C SER A 283 -8.51 -9.40 -6.32
N LEU A 284 -8.04 -9.34 -7.57
CA LEU A 284 -8.81 -9.62 -8.78
C LEU A 284 -8.12 -10.78 -9.50
N ASN A 285 -8.84 -11.88 -9.71
CA ASN A 285 -8.32 -13.11 -10.32
C ASN A 285 -7.04 -13.62 -9.63
N GLY A 286 -6.96 -13.47 -8.31
CA GLY A 286 -5.80 -13.85 -7.49
C GLY A 286 -4.65 -12.84 -7.49
N ALA A 287 -4.64 -11.84 -8.38
CA ALA A 287 -3.67 -10.75 -8.35
C ALA A 287 -4.10 -9.66 -7.36
N ARG A 288 -3.16 -9.09 -6.60
CA ARG A 288 -3.48 -8.00 -5.65
C ARG A 288 -4.07 -6.80 -6.38
N ALA A 289 -5.16 -6.26 -5.86
CA ALA A 289 -5.83 -5.10 -6.41
C ALA A 289 -5.74 -3.92 -5.44
N PRO A 290 -5.58 -2.68 -5.93
CA PRO A 290 -5.66 -1.50 -5.10
C PRO A 290 -7.05 -1.41 -4.45
N LEU A 291 -7.09 -1.24 -3.12
CA LEU A 291 -8.33 -0.89 -2.41
C LEU A 291 -8.24 0.49 -1.77
N ARG A 292 -9.41 1.11 -1.58
CA ARG A 292 -9.61 2.32 -0.77
C ARG A 292 -10.89 2.18 0.06
N LEU A 293 -10.94 2.83 1.21
CA LEU A 293 -12.09 2.77 2.11
C LEU A 293 -12.89 4.09 2.05
N GLU A 294 -14.19 3.97 1.84
CA GLU A 294 -15.16 5.02 2.10
C GLU A 294 -15.86 4.70 3.43
N ARG A 295 -15.29 5.17 4.54
CA ARG A 295 -15.78 4.83 5.89
C ARG A 295 -17.10 5.53 6.18
N TRP A 296 -18.07 4.74 6.66
CA TRP A 296 -19.32 5.26 7.25
C TRP A 296 -19.27 5.25 8.77
N SER A 297 -18.47 4.34 9.34
CA SER A 297 -18.14 4.29 10.76
C SER A 297 -16.75 3.67 10.98
N SER A 298 -16.35 3.50 12.24
CA SER A 298 -15.12 2.79 12.61
C SER A 298 -15.15 1.32 12.18
N THR A 299 -16.33 0.71 12.05
CA THR A 299 -16.53 -0.71 11.76
C THR A 299 -17.26 -0.97 10.44
N SER A 300 -17.63 0.05 9.67
CA SER A 300 -18.34 -0.12 8.40
C SER A 300 -17.80 0.83 7.33
N ALA A 301 -17.66 0.33 6.11
CA ALA A 301 -17.12 1.09 5.00
C ALA A 301 -17.54 0.49 3.64
N GLY A 302 -17.57 1.36 2.62
CA GLY A 302 -17.43 0.92 1.24
C GLY A 302 -15.97 0.59 0.93
N VAL A 303 -15.67 -0.68 0.68
CA VAL A 303 -14.37 -1.14 0.17
C VAL A 303 -14.36 -0.99 -1.33
N ILE A 304 -13.66 0.03 -1.81
CA ILE A 304 -13.59 0.35 -3.22
C ILE A 304 -12.36 -0.32 -3.83
N VAL A 305 -12.55 -1.09 -4.91
CA VAL A 305 -11.49 -1.79 -5.64
C VAL A 305 -11.44 -1.27 -7.07
N ASP A 306 -10.30 -0.72 -7.47
CA ASP A 306 -10.11 -0.18 -8.82
C ASP A 306 -9.94 -1.35 -9.82
N LEU A 307 -10.64 -1.28 -10.96
CA LEU A 307 -10.59 -2.30 -12.01
C LEU A 307 -9.54 -1.95 -13.09
N PRO A 308 -8.89 -2.95 -13.70
CA PRO A 308 -7.97 -2.71 -14.80
C PRO A 308 -8.72 -2.21 -16.06
N PRO A 309 -8.03 -1.53 -17.00
CA PRO A 309 -8.64 -1.00 -18.21
C PRO A 309 -9.26 -2.08 -19.13
N ALA A 310 -8.71 -3.30 -19.09
CA ALA A 310 -9.19 -4.47 -19.80
C ALA A 310 -9.67 -5.52 -18.79
N LEU A 311 -10.94 -5.88 -18.88
CA LEU A 311 -11.57 -6.87 -18.01
C LEU A 311 -11.62 -8.23 -18.73
N GLY A 312 -11.27 -9.30 -18.01
CA GLY A 312 -11.50 -10.66 -18.48
C GLY A 312 -12.97 -11.07 -18.37
N THR A 313 -13.33 -12.20 -18.96
CA THR A 313 -14.70 -12.75 -18.96
C THR A 313 -15.11 -13.36 -17.61
N ASP A 314 -14.13 -13.74 -16.79
CA ASP A 314 -14.31 -14.48 -15.54
C ASP A 314 -13.61 -13.74 -14.40
N LEU A 315 -14.22 -12.64 -13.95
CA LEU A 315 -13.67 -11.85 -12.86
C LEU A 315 -14.04 -12.46 -11.51
N VAL A 316 -13.03 -12.68 -10.66
CA VAL A 316 -13.15 -13.14 -9.29
C VAL A 316 -12.57 -12.08 -8.36
N LEU A 317 -13.40 -11.51 -7.50
CA LEU A 317 -12.98 -10.57 -6.47
C LEU A 317 -12.68 -11.32 -5.17
N GLY A 318 -11.45 -11.24 -4.69
CA GLY A 318 -11.07 -11.70 -3.35
C GLY A 318 -11.03 -10.54 -2.37
N LEU A 319 -11.60 -10.73 -1.18
CA LEU A 319 -11.37 -9.88 -0.01
C LEU A 319 -10.81 -10.74 1.13
N SER A 320 -9.85 -10.22 1.88
CA SER A 320 -9.24 -10.93 3.00
C SER A 320 -8.89 -10.00 4.15
N VAL A 321 -8.90 -10.54 5.37
CA VAL A 321 -8.49 -9.83 6.60
C VAL A 321 -7.46 -10.67 7.35
N PRO A 322 -6.56 -10.06 8.15
CA PRO A 322 -5.48 -10.81 8.79
C PRO A 322 -5.95 -11.71 9.94
N GLN A 323 -7.07 -11.36 10.57
CA GLN A 323 -7.59 -12.05 11.74
C GLN A 323 -9.13 -12.10 11.72
N THR A 324 -9.68 -13.02 12.49
CA THR A 324 -11.12 -13.16 12.75
C THR A 324 -11.34 -13.08 14.26
N VAL A 325 -12.44 -12.50 14.70
CA VAL A 325 -12.81 -12.40 16.12
C VAL A 325 -13.84 -13.48 16.44
N LYS A 326 -13.71 -14.13 17.60
CA LYS A 326 -14.74 -15.07 18.07
C LYS A 326 -15.98 -14.27 18.48
N GLU A 327 -17.15 -14.71 18.03
CA GLU A 327 -18.43 -14.09 18.37
C GLU A 327 -18.71 -14.21 19.87
N ASP A 328 -19.30 -13.19 20.49
CA ASP A 328 -19.51 -13.12 21.94
C ASP A 328 -20.48 -14.21 22.46
N GLN A 329 -21.41 -14.66 21.63
CA GLN A 329 -22.45 -15.64 21.98
C GLN A 329 -22.33 -16.97 21.21
N GLY A 330 -21.21 -17.23 20.53
CA GLY A 330 -21.08 -18.38 19.64
C GLY A 330 -19.66 -18.91 19.45
N GLU A 331 -19.54 -20.05 18.77
CA GLU A 331 -18.26 -20.63 18.34
C GLU A 331 -17.77 -20.07 16.99
N ARG A 332 -18.56 -19.18 16.37
CA ARG A 332 -18.23 -18.61 15.06
C ARG A 332 -17.06 -17.64 15.14
N ARG A 333 -16.27 -17.61 14.07
CA ARG A 333 -15.17 -16.66 13.90
C ARG A 333 -15.50 -15.72 12.75
N LEU A 334 -15.69 -14.46 13.07
CA LEU A 334 -16.16 -13.43 12.15
C LEU A 334 -14.98 -12.55 11.72
N GLY A 335 -14.77 -12.42 10.41
CA GLY A 335 -13.84 -11.43 9.85
C GLY A 335 -14.57 -10.16 9.44
N PHE A 336 -15.31 -10.22 8.35
CA PHE A 336 -16.12 -9.13 7.84
C PHE A 336 -17.41 -9.65 7.21
N CYS A 337 -18.35 -8.73 7.01
CA CYS A 337 -19.68 -9.00 6.47
C CYS A 337 -19.90 -8.13 5.22
N VAL A 338 -20.20 -8.76 4.08
CA VAL A 338 -20.49 -8.08 2.80
C VAL A 338 -22.00 -7.96 2.63
N HIS A 339 -22.52 -6.76 2.42
CA HIS A 339 -23.94 -6.52 2.14
C HIS A 339 -24.27 -6.55 0.63
N LYS A 340 -23.46 -5.88 -0.19
CA LYS A 340 -23.64 -5.79 -1.65
C LYS A 340 -22.36 -5.34 -2.35
N ILE A 341 -22.31 -5.52 -3.66
CA ILE A 341 -21.30 -4.95 -4.54
C ILE A 341 -21.96 -3.97 -5.50
N GLU A 342 -21.45 -2.76 -5.58
CA GLU A 342 -21.84 -1.74 -6.56
C GLU A 342 -20.75 -1.63 -7.63
N VAL A 343 -21.14 -1.60 -8.90
CA VAL A 343 -20.26 -1.52 -10.07
C VAL A 343 -20.40 -0.15 -10.69
N PHE A 344 -19.30 0.56 -10.90
CA PHE A 344 -19.29 1.94 -11.39
C PHE A 344 -18.49 2.08 -12.68
N SER A 345 -18.86 3.08 -13.49
CA SER A 345 -18.12 3.47 -14.70
C SER A 345 -16.92 4.38 -14.43
#